data_AF-A0A645GII8-F1
#
_entry.id   AF-A0A645GII8-F1
#
_cell.length_a   1.000
_cell.length_b   1.000
_cell.length_c   1.000
_cell.angle_alpha   90.00
_cell.angle_beta   90.00
_cell.angle_gamma   90.00
#
_symmetry.space_group_name_H-M   'P 1'
#
loop_
_entity.id
_entity.type
_entity.pdbx_description
1 polymer ?
#
loop_
_entity_poly.entity_id
_entity_poly.type
_entity_poly.pdbx_seq_one_letter_code
_entity_poly.pdbx_strand_id
1 'polypeptide(L)'
;MSPLEHAAWLTYDPVEGAVGYVEPEIISRSEGHIKYHRPDATPRCLPVVDAHSHGILPAFFSGTDERDDRTDDAKLAFVVGNLDKAEVTVTMRFIGFGLSLDLSEWAASILHNDPIANNSEMRAKNDH
;
A
#
# COMPACT_ATOMS: atom_id res chain seq x y z
N MET A 1 -15.12 1.63 19.73
CA MET A 1 -14.95 2.76 18.79
C MET A 1 -13.94 2.32 17.77
N SER A 2 -14.17 2.58 16.48
CA SER A 2 -13.16 2.30 15.46
C SER A 2 -12.04 3.33 15.59
N PRO A 3 -10.77 2.97 15.36
CA PRO A 3 -9.75 3.99 15.14
C PRO A 3 -10.11 4.79 13.88
N LEU A 4 -9.79 6.09 13.90
CA LEU A 4 -9.78 6.90 12.69
C LEU A 4 -8.68 6.39 11.76
N GLU A 5 -8.90 6.49 10.47
CA GLU A 5 -7.88 6.18 9.48
C GLU A 5 -6.65 7.07 9.64
N HIS A 6 -5.50 6.53 9.28
CA HIS A 6 -4.20 7.21 9.30
C HIS A 6 -3.49 6.95 7.98
N ALA A 7 -2.66 7.90 7.55
CA ALA A 7 -1.88 7.80 6.33
C ALA A 7 -0.41 8.12 6.62
N ALA A 8 0.49 7.52 5.86
CA ALA A 8 1.91 7.66 5.98
C ALA A 8 2.57 7.54 4.61
N TRP A 9 3.64 8.31 4.40
CA TRP A 9 4.47 8.18 3.21
C TRP A 9 5.90 7.80 3.59
N LEU A 10 6.50 6.94 2.77
CA LEU A 10 7.94 6.78 2.72
C LEU A 10 8.48 7.44 1.47
N THR A 11 9.58 8.17 1.64
CA THR A 11 10.28 8.86 0.55
C THR A 11 11.70 8.32 0.43
N TYR A 12 12.30 8.47 -0.74
CA TYR A 12 13.68 8.10 -1.00
C TYR A 12 14.47 9.34 -1.44
N ASP A 13 15.59 9.62 -0.77
CA ASP A 13 16.58 10.61 -1.21
C ASP A 13 17.67 9.90 -2.02
N PRO A 14 17.72 10.08 -3.35
CA PRO A 14 18.69 9.40 -4.20
C PRO A 14 20.12 9.90 -4.01
N VAL A 15 20.33 11.07 -3.41
CA VAL A 15 21.67 11.62 -3.19
C VAL A 15 22.28 11.06 -1.91
N GLU A 16 21.49 10.92 -0.84
CA GLU A 16 21.94 10.29 0.40
C GLU A 16 21.78 8.77 0.38
N GLY A 17 21.00 8.22 -0.56
CA GLY A 17 20.69 6.80 -0.62
C GLY A 17 19.84 6.32 0.56
N ALA A 18 18.94 7.18 1.05
CA ALA A 18 18.23 6.97 2.32
C ALA A 18 16.71 7.00 2.15
N VAL A 19 16.02 6.20 2.98
CA VAL A 19 14.56 6.24 3.10
C VAL A 19 14.18 7.19 4.25
N GLY A 20 13.22 8.07 3.99
CA GLY A 20 12.61 8.96 4.97
C GLY A 20 11.15 8.62 5.23
N TYR A 21 10.64 9.08 6.37
CA TYR A 21 9.21 9.07 6.70
C TYR A 21 8.65 10.48 6.56
N VAL A 22 7.46 10.60 5.98
CA VAL A 22 6.70 11.85 5.91
C VAL A 22 5.29 11.59 6.43
N GLU A 23 4.92 12.31 7.49
CA GLU A 23 3.53 12.39 7.91
C GLU A 23 2.79 13.35 6.94
N PRO A 24 1.75 12.89 6.23
CA PRO A 24 1.06 13.73 5.26
C PRO A 24 0.15 14.74 5.95
N GLU A 25 -0.07 15.88 5.30
CA GLU A 25 -1.04 16.87 5.78
C GLU A 25 -2.45 16.32 5.59
N ILE A 26 -3.16 16.06 6.70
CA ILE A 26 -4.51 15.52 6.69
C ILE A 26 -5.54 16.62 6.38
N ILE A 27 -6.28 16.45 5.29
CA ILE A 27 -7.39 17.33 4.90
C ILE A 27 -8.66 16.95 5.67
N SER A 28 -8.98 15.66 5.70
CA SER A 28 -10.09 15.12 6.50
C SER A 28 -9.91 13.63 6.75
N ARG A 29 -10.50 13.12 7.83
CA ARG A 29 -10.50 11.68 8.15
C ARG A 29 -11.72 11.28 8.95
N SER A 30 -12.14 10.03 8.78
CA SER A 30 -13.16 9.34 9.55
C SER A 30 -12.70 7.90 9.83
N GLU A 31 -13.61 7.04 10.30
CA GLU A 31 -13.35 5.61 10.51
C GLU A 31 -13.31 4.79 9.20
N GLY A 32 -13.69 5.38 8.05
CA GLY A 32 -13.77 4.70 6.76
C GLY A 32 -13.40 5.58 5.57
N HIS A 33 -12.69 6.68 5.82
CA HIS A 33 -12.14 7.55 4.79
C HIS A 33 -10.98 8.38 5.36
N ILE A 34 -9.97 8.61 4.54
CA ILE A 34 -8.93 9.59 4.77
C ILE A 34 -8.68 10.38 3.49
N LYS A 35 -8.34 11.66 3.63
CA LYS A 35 -7.92 12.51 2.53
C LYS A 35 -6.75 13.36 3.02
N TYR A 36 -5.69 13.41 2.24
CA TYR A 36 -4.45 14.06 2.61
C TYR A 36 -3.72 14.59 1.38
N HIS A 37 -2.74 15.46 1.62
CA HIS A 37 -1.78 15.85 0.60
C HIS A 37 -0.60 14.88 0.61
N ARG A 38 -0.31 14.30 -0.56
CA ARG A 38 0.93 13.53 -0.77
C ARG A 38 2.15 14.47 -0.82
N PRO A 39 3.35 14.00 -0.45
CA PRO A 39 4.57 14.78 -0.62
C PRO A 39 4.89 15.04 -2.10
N ASP A 40 5.48 16.20 -2.36
CA ASP A 40 5.97 16.55 -3.69
C ASP A 40 7.19 15.69 -4.07
N ALA A 41 7.23 15.28 -5.34
CA ALA A 41 8.42 14.66 -5.90
C ALA A 41 9.47 15.75 -6.22
N THR A 42 10.65 15.61 -5.62
CA THR A 42 11.79 16.51 -5.85
C THR A 42 13.07 15.68 -6.04
N PRO A 43 14.17 16.27 -6.54
CA PRO A 43 15.45 15.56 -6.69
C PRO A 43 16.03 14.97 -5.40
N ARG A 44 15.51 15.35 -4.23
CA ARG A 44 15.93 14.88 -2.90
C ARG A 44 14.82 14.14 -2.14
N CYS A 45 13.65 14.01 -2.75
CA CYS A 45 12.46 13.42 -2.13
C CYS A 45 11.61 12.75 -3.20
N LEU A 46 11.77 11.44 -3.36
CA LEU A 46 10.94 10.62 -4.24
C LEU A 46 9.89 9.89 -3.39
N PRO A 47 8.59 10.17 -3.51
CA PRO A 47 7.55 9.41 -2.83
C PRO A 47 7.48 7.98 -3.37
N VAL A 48 7.84 7.00 -2.54
CA VAL A 48 8.03 5.61 -3.00
C VAL A 48 7.07 4.63 -2.34
N VAL A 49 6.50 4.97 -1.18
CA VAL A 49 5.46 4.16 -0.53
C VAL A 49 4.36 5.06 -0.01
N ASP A 50 3.13 4.74 -0.39
CA ASP A 50 1.89 5.30 0.14
C ASP A 50 1.21 4.26 1.01
N ALA A 51 0.89 4.64 2.25
CA ALA A 51 0.30 3.77 3.24
C ALA A 51 -0.91 4.44 3.85
N HIS A 52 -2.01 3.70 3.97
CA HIS A 52 -3.09 4.12 4.86
C HIS A 52 -3.74 2.95 5.57
N SER A 53 -4.50 3.25 6.62
CA SER A 53 -5.27 2.27 7.35
C SER A 53 -6.76 2.38 7.09
N HIS A 54 -7.44 1.24 7.16
CA HIS A 54 -8.87 1.16 7.41
C HIS A 54 -9.08 0.74 8.86
N GLY A 55 -10.06 1.35 9.54
CA GLY A 55 -10.32 1.06 10.96
C GLY A 55 -10.81 -0.38 11.20
N ILE A 56 -12.12 -0.57 11.29
CA ILE A 56 -12.72 -1.91 11.46
C ILE A 56 -12.90 -2.69 10.15
N LEU A 57 -12.70 -2.02 9.01
CA LEU A 57 -12.89 -2.62 7.69
C LEU A 57 -11.62 -3.39 7.28
N PRO A 58 -11.75 -4.46 6.48
CA PRO A 58 -10.59 -5.14 5.92
C PRO A 58 -9.83 -4.21 4.96
N ALA A 59 -8.60 -4.60 4.63
CA ALA A 59 -7.77 -3.89 3.66
C ALA A 59 -8.29 -4.10 2.24
N PHE A 60 -8.54 -3.01 1.52
CA PHE A 60 -8.89 -3.00 0.10
C PHE A 60 -8.53 -1.64 -0.50
N PHE A 61 -8.38 -1.55 -1.82
CA PHE A 61 -8.29 -0.26 -2.52
C PHE A 61 -9.70 0.19 -2.93
N SER A 62 -10.09 1.38 -2.50
CA SER A 62 -11.34 2.02 -2.86
C SER A 62 -11.29 2.62 -4.28
N GLY A 63 -12.45 3.03 -4.79
CA GLY A 63 -12.51 3.75 -6.06
C GLY A 63 -11.81 5.13 -6.02
N THR A 64 -11.56 5.69 -4.83
CA THR A 64 -10.75 6.91 -4.69
C THR A 64 -9.28 6.60 -4.86
N ASP A 65 -8.78 5.53 -4.22
CA ASP A 65 -7.40 5.06 -4.38
C ASP A 65 -7.10 4.73 -5.84
N GLU A 66 -8.03 4.07 -6.54
CA GLU A 66 -7.93 3.80 -7.99
C GLU A 66 -7.78 5.05 -8.85
N ARG A 67 -8.34 6.19 -8.43
CA ARG A 67 -8.23 7.44 -9.19
C ARG A 67 -6.92 8.14 -8.89
N ASP A 68 -6.54 8.21 -7.62
CA ASP A 68 -5.33 8.89 -7.17
C ASP A 68 -4.09 8.16 -7.73
N ASP A 69 -4.10 6.83 -7.72
CA ASP A 69 -3.00 5.99 -8.21
C ASP A 69 -2.74 6.11 -9.73
N ARG A 70 -3.71 6.60 -10.50
CA ARG A 70 -3.51 6.84 -11.96
C ARG A 70 -2.71 8.09 -12.24
N THR A 71 -2.72 9.04 -11.33
CA THR A 71 -2.03 10.33 -11.48
C THR A 71 -0.71 10.40 -10.72
N ASP A 72 -0.45 9.40 -9.89
CA ASP A 72 0.72 9.34 -9.03
C ASP A 72 1.97 8.80 -9.73
N ASP A 73 3.13 9.16 -9.16
CA ASP A 73 4.42 8.57 -9.52
C ASP A 73 4.46 7.07 -9.23
N ALA A 74 5.47 6.40 -9.79
CA ALA A 74 5.71 5.00 -9.48
C ALA A 74 5.97 4.79 -7.98
N LYS A 75 5.13 3.98 -7.34
CA LYS A 75 5.15 3.75 -5.89
C LYS A 75 4.62 2.36 -5.54
N LEU A 76 4.90 1.95 -4.32
CA LEU A 76 4.14 0.90 -3.65
C LEU A 76 2.98 1.57 -2.90
N ALA A 77 1.76 1.07 -3.09
CA ALA A 77 0.62 1.43 -2.28
C ALA A 77 0.26 0.24 -1.40
N PHE A 78 0.00 0.46 -0.11
CA PHE A 78 -0.51 -0.58 0.77
C PHE A 78 -1.55 -0.07 1.76
N VAL A 79 -2.49 -0.95 2.09
CA VAL A 79 -3.57 -0.68 3.04
C VAL A 79 -3.52 -1.71 4.15
N VAL A 80 -3.66 -1.27 5.40
CA VAL A 80 -3.83 -2.18 6.55
C VAL A 80 -5.22 -2.00 7.13
N GLY A 81 -5.96 -3.10 7.25
CA GLY A 81 -7.33 -3.09 7.77
C GLY A 81 -7.51 -4.04 8.95
N ASN A 82 -8.73 -4.08 9.49
CA ASN A 82 -9.10 -4.86 10.67
C ASN A 82 -8.29 -4.49 11.92
N LEU A 83 -8.06 -3.19 12.14
CA LEU A 83 -7.26 -2.69 13.26
C LEU A 83 -7.93 -2.88 14.64
N ASP A 84 -9.17 -3.35 14.67
CA ASP A 84 -9.89 -3.75 15.89
C ASP A 84 -9.80 -5.26 16.19
N LYS A 85 -9.12 -6.04 15.35
CA LYS A 85 -9.00 -7.50 15.47
C LYS A 85 -7.59 -7.92 15.87
N ALA A 86 -7.45 -9.17 16.32
CA ALA A 86 -6.15 -9.76 16.64
C ALA A 86 -5.28 -9.96 15.39
N GLU A 87 -5.91 -10.23 14.24
CA GLU A 87 -5.26 -10.39 12.94
C GLU A 87 -5.68 -9.24 12.03
N VAL A 88 -4.69 -8.47 11.57
CA VAL A 88 -4.89 -7.43 10.57
C VAL A 88 -4.91 -8.04 9.18
N THR A 89 -5.55 -7.35 8.23
CA THR A 89 -5.46 -7.66 6.81
C THR A 89 -4.57 -6.66 6.11
N VAL A 90 -3.86 -7.09 5.06
CA VAL A 90 -3.03 -6.22 4.22
C VAL A 90 -3.37 -6.44 2.75
N THR A 91 -3.44 -5.34 1.98
CA THR A 91 -3.37 -5.39 0.51
C THR A 91 -2.24 -4.47 0.05
N MET A 92 -1.58 -4.85 -1.03
CA MET A 92 -0.44 -4.11 -1.56
C MET A 92 -0.44 -4.18 -3.07
N ARG A 93 -0.01 -3.09 -3.71
CA ARG A 93 0.24 -3.08 -5.15
C ARG A 93 1.43 -2.20 -5.48
N PHE A 94 2.09 -2.52 -6.59
CA PHE A 94 2.96 -1.58 -7.28
C PHE A 94 2.15 -0.88 -8.37
N ILE A 95 2.26 0.43 -8.45
CA ILE A 95 1.72 1.24 -9.53
C ILE A 95 2.82 2.09 -10.14
N GLY A 96 2.67 2.45 -11.41
CA GLY A 96 3.57 3.37 -12.09
C GLY A 96 3.95 2.88 -13.48
N PHE A 97 4.44 3.81 -14.32
CA PHE A 97 4.85 3.50 -15.70
C PHE A 97 3.73 2.85 -16.55
N GLY A 98 2.46 3.13 -16.22
CA GLY A 98 1.30 2.49 -16.86
C GLY A 98 1.04 1.05 -16.40
N LEU A 99 1.72 0.58 -15.36
CA LEU A 99 1.54 -0.74 -14.76
C LEU A 99 0.78 -0.64 -13.43
N SER A 100 0.05 -1.71 -13.14
CA SER A 100 -0.52 -2.01 -11.83
C SER A 100 -0.33 -3.49 -11.56
N LEU A 101 0.45 -3.82 -10.53
CA LEU A 101 0.78 -5.18 -10.14
C LEU A 101 0.24 -5.43 -8.74
N ASP A 102 -0.66 -6.40 -8.61
CA ASP A 102 -1.12 -6.85 -7.31
C ASP A 102 -0.02 -7.63 -6.59
N LEU A 103 0.30 -7.20 -5.37
CA LEU A 103 1.32 -7.79 -4.50
C LEU A 103 0.70 -8.26 -3.17
N SER A 104 -0.62 -8.37 -3.09
CA SER A 104 -1.34 -8.66 -1.84
C SER A 104 -0.97 -10.02 -1.24
N GLU A 105 -0.86 -11.07 -2.05
CA GLU A 105 -0.43 -12.40 -1.58
C GLU A 105 1.01 -12.38 -1.03
N TRP A 106 1.89 -11.65 -1.71
CA TRP A 106 3.27 -11.46 -1.25
C TRP A 106 3.32 -10.70 0.08
N ALA A 107 2.57 -9.61 0.21
CA ALA A 107 2.49 -8.84 1.45
C ALA A 107 1.92 -9.66 2.61
N ALA A 108 0.85 -10.42 2.37
CA ALA A 108 0.23 -11.31 3.36
C ALA A 108 1.22 -12.39 3.84
N SER A 109 2.00 -12.97 2.92
CA SER A 109 3.00 -13.99 3.26
C SER A 109 4.07 -13.49 4.23
N ILE A 110 4.51 -12.24 4.07
CA ILE A 110 5.49 -11.61 4.97
C ILE A 110 4.87 -11.36 6.34
N LEU A 111 3.62 -10.87 6.37
CA LEU A 111 2.93 -10.52 7.60
C LEU A 111 2.61 -11.76 8.45
N HIS A 112 2.14 -12.83 7.82
CA HIS A 112 1.70 -14.05 8.50
C HIS A 112 2.81 -15.11 8.60
N ASN A 113 3.98 -14.84 8.01
CA ASN A 113 5.08 -15.80 7.87
C ASN A 113 4.63 -17.10 7.17
N ASP A 114 3.72 -16.96 6.21
CA ASP A 114 3.21 -18.05 5.40
C ASP A 114 4.09 -18.22 4.14
N PRO A 115 4.36 -19.45 3.68
CA PRO A 115 5.06 -19.65 2.43
C PRO A 115 4.20 -19.19 1.24
N ILE A 116 4.78 -18.37 0.35
CA ILE A 116 4.14 -18.06 -0.94
C ILE A 116 4.10 -19.33 -1.78
N ALA A 117 2.91 -19.71 -2.25
CA ALA A 117 2.76 -20.84 -3.17
C ALA A 117 3.55 -20.57 -4.47
N ASN A 118 4.56 -21.38 -4.75
CA ASN A 118 5.28 -21.31 -6.02
C ASN A 118 4.37 -21.82 -7.15
N ASN A 119 3.90 -20.91 -8.02
CA ASN A 119 3.10 -21.24 -9.20
C ASN A 119 3.82 -22.09 -10.27
N SER A 120 5.05 -22.56 -10.01
CA SER A 120 5.75 -23.51 -10.88
C SER A 120 5.13 -24.91 -10.90
N GLU A 121 4.27 -25.27 -9.94
CA GLU A 121 3.64 -26.59 -9.89
C GLU A 121 2.35 -26.74 -10.73
N MET A 122 1.73 -25.63 -11.18
CA MET A 122 0.51 -25.71 -12.01
C MET A 122 0.78 -25.98 -13.49
N ARG A 123 2.00 -25.71 -14.00
CA ARG A 123 2.33 -25.96 -15.41
C ARG A 123 2.71 -27.41 -15.73
N ALA A 124 3.06 -28.21 -14.73
CA ALA A 124 3.48 -29.60 -14.93
C ALA A 124 2.31 -30.61 -14.99
N LYS A 125 1.06 -30.18 -14.74
CA LYS A 125 -0.11 -31.08 -14.66
C LYS A 125 -1.04 -31.04 -15.88
N ASN A 126 -0.75 -30.23 -16.90
CA ASN A 126 -1.61 -30.10 -18.08
C ASN A 126 -1.02 -30.71 -19.37
N ASP A 127 0.09 -31.45 -19.28
CA ASP A 127 0.71 -32.13 -20.42
C ASP A 127 0.51 -33.66 -20.34
N HIS A 128 -0.71 -34.18 -20.17
CA HIS A 128 -1.05 -35.59 -20.39
C HIS A 128 -2.36 -35.72 -21.19
#